data_AF-A0A377D661-F1
#
_entry.id   AF-A0A377D661-F1
#
_cell.length_a   1.000
_cell.length_b   1.000
_cell.length_c   1.000
_cell.angle_alpha   90.00
_cell.angle_beta   90.00
_cell.angle_gamma   90.00
#
_symmetry.space_group_name_H-M   'P 1'
#
loop_
_entity.id
_entity.type
_entity.pdbx_description
1 polymer ?
#
loop_
_entity_poly.entity_id
_entity_poly.type
_entity_poly.pdbx_seq_one_letter_code
_entity_poly.pdbx_strand_id
1 'polypeptide(L)'
;MMIRRNLAKDRFTVPKTQAGTNRVIHLIKPAIDALRSQMTLTRLSKEHIIDVHLREYGRTEKQKCTFVFQPEVSARVKNYGDHFTVDSIRQMWDAAIKRAGLRHRKSYQSRHTYACWSLTAGANPAFIANQMGHADAQMVFQVYGKWMSENNNAQVALLNTQLSEFAPTMPHNEAMKN
;
A
#
# COMPACT_ATOMS: atom_id res chain seq x y z
N MET A 1 0.27 -8.73 5.06
CA MET A 1 0.82 -9.38 3.85
C MET A 1 2.30 -9.06 3.74
N MET A 2 3.18 -10.04 3.54
CA MET A 2 4.63 -9.82 3.44
C MET A 2 5.08 -9.65 1.99
N ILE A 3 5.88 -8.63 1.69
CA ILE A 3 6.45 -8.38 0.36
C ILE A 3 7.85 -8.96 0.28
N ARG A 4 8.06 -9.88 -0.66
CA ARG A 4 9.36 -10.55 -0.86
C ARG A 4 9.95 -10.34 -2.25
N ARG A 5 9.14 -9.89 -3.21
CA ARG A 5 9.47 -9.86 -4.64
C ARG A 5 8.93 -8.58 -5.28
N ASN A 6 9.55 -8.21 -6.38
CA ASN A 6 9.13 -7.14 -7.26
C ASN A 6 9.25 -7.61 -8.72
N LEU A 7 8.47 -7.05 -9.63
CA LEU A 7 8.61 -7.26 -11.07
C LEU A 7 9.21 -5.99 -11.69
N ALA A 8 10.40 -6.10 -12.29
CA ALA A 8 11.09 -4.98 -12.93
C ALA A 8 11.73 -5.42 -14.25
N LYS A 9 11.52 -4.66 -15.33
CA LYS A 9 12.00 -5.01 -16.68
C LYS A 9 11.64 -6.46 -17.07
N ASP A 10 10.41 -6.85 -16.74
CA ASP A 10 9.87 -8.20 -16.98
C ASP A 10 10.64 -9.35 -16.30
N ARG A 11 11.35 -9.05 -15.21
CA ARG A 11 12.07 -10.03 -14.39
C ARG A 11 11.67 -9.90 -12.94
N PHE A 12 11.51 -11.03 -12.26
CA PHE A 12 11.31 -10.99 -10.81
C PHE A 12 12.63 -10.66 -10.13
N THR A 13 12.62 -9.65 -9.28
CA THR A 13 13.76 -9.21 -8.50
C THR A 13 13.39 -9.15 -7.03
N VAL A 14 14.40 -9.18 -6.16
CA VAL A 14 14.19 -8.72 -4.79
C VAL A 14 13.91 -7.21 -4.77
N PRO A 15 13.19 -6.70 -3.75
CA PRO A 15 12.99 -5.26 -3.57
C PRO A 15 14.31 -4.48 -3.53
N LYS A 16 14.30 -3.27 -4.11
CA LYS A 16 15.49 -2.42 -4.29
C LYS A 16 16.19 -2.03 -2.98
N THR A 17 15.44 -1.89 -1.89
CA THR A 17 15.96 -1.47 -0.58
C THR A 17 15.87 -2.61 0.43
N GLN A 18 16.79 -2.63 1.41
CA GLN A 18 16.69 -3.48 2.61
C GLN A 18 15.31 -3.33 3.28
N ALA A 19 14.85 -2.09 3.46
CA ALA A 19 13.53 -1.75 4.00
C ALA A 19 12.34 -2.24 3.17
N GLY A 20 12.54 -2.51 1.87
CA GLY A 20 11.50 -3.06 1.00
C GLY A 20 11.41 -4.60 1.06
N THR A 21 12.47 -5.27 1.49
CA THR A 21 12.52 -6.73 1.61
C THR A 21 11.83 -7.17 2.90
N ASN A 22 10.96 -8.19 2.82
CA ASN A 22 10.18 -8.71 3.93
C ASN A 22 9.29 -7.69 4.64
N ARG A 23 8.98 -6.58 3.96
CA ARG A 23 8.07 -5.57 4.49
C ARG A 23 6.69 -6.18 4.71
N VAL A 24 6.13 -5.96 5.89
CA VAL A 24 4.74 -6.27 6.18
C VAL A 24 3.86 -5.09 5.79
N ILE A 25 2.94 -5.34 4.84
CA ILE A 25 1.84 -4.44 4.54
C ILE A 25 0.64 -4.84 5.38
N HIS A 26 0.16 -3.91 6.21
CA HIS A 26 -1.11 -4.10 6.93
C HIS A 26 -2.26 -3.76 5.99
N LEU A 27 -3.17 -4.71 5.80
CA LEU A 27 -4.30 -4.57 4.91
C LEU A 27 -5.51 -4.09 5.70
N ILE A 28 -6.13 -3.01 5.21
CA ILE A 28 -7.43 -2.56 5.74
C ILE A 28 -8.53 -3.54 5.33
N LYS A 29 -9.65 -3.52 6.07
CA LYS A 29 -10.80 -4.41 5.86
C LYS A 29 -11.27 -4.47 4.39
N PRO A 30 -11.45 -3.35 3.66
CA PRO A 30 -11.81 -3.39 2.23
C PRO A 30 -10.81 -4.16 1.35
N ALA A 31 -9.50 -4.06 1.64
CA ALA A 31 -8.48 -4.78 0.88
C ALA A 31 -8.52 -6.29 1.19
N ILE A 32 -8.79 -6.65 2.44
CA ILE A 32 -8.98 -8.05 2.83
C ILE A 32 -10.19 -8.65 2.12
N ASP A 33 -11.31 -7.92 2.07
CA ASP A 33 -12.54 -8.40 1.45
C ASP A 33 -12.41 -8.51 -0.08
N ALA A 34 -11.69 -7.58 -0.71
CA ALA A 34 -11.32 -7.69 -2.13
C ALA A 34 -10.46 -8.94 -2.40
N LEU A 35 -9.47 -9.23 -1.55
CA LEU A 35 -8.66 -10.46 -1.69
C LEU A 35 -9.45 -11.74 -1.44
N ARG A 36 -10.39 -11.73 -0.48
CA ARG A 36 -11.31 -12.87 -0.26
C ARG A 36 -12.20 -13.12 -1.46
N SER A 37 -12.71 -12.05 -2.09
CA SER A 37 -13.49 -12.15 -3.31
C SER A 37 -12.64 -12.67 -4.47
N GLN A 38 -11.40 -12.19 -4.61
CA GLN A 38 -10.46 -12.68 -5.62
C GLN A 38 -10.09 -14.16 -5.40
N MET A 39 -10.04 -14.60 -4.14
CA MET A 39 -9.68 -15.96 -3.76
C MET A 39 -10.65 -17.00 -4.36
N THR A 40 -11.92 -16.67 -4.56
CA THR A 40 -12.88 -17.59 -5.19
C THR A 40 -12.51 -17.92 -6.64
N LEU A 41 -11.72 -17.06 -7.29
CA LEU A 41 -11.29 -17.21 -8.68
C LEU A 41 -9.92 -17.90 -8.80
N THR A 42 -8.99 -17.64 -7.87
CA THR A 42 -7.56 -17.99 -8.08
C THR A 42 -6.91 -18.83 -6.97
N ARG A 43 -7.61 -19.18 -5.88
CA ARG A 43 -7.00 -19.88 -4.73
C ARG A 43 -6.38 -21.23 -5.04
N LEU A 44 -7.03 -22.01 -5.90
CA LEU A 44 -6.60 -23.37 -6.25
C LEU A 44 -5.96 -23.44 -7.65
N SER A 45 -5.56 -22.28 -8.18
CA SER A 45 -4.84 -22.22 -9.44
C SER A 45 -3.47 -22.88 -9.34
N LYS A 46 -2.91 -23.19 -10.51
CA LYS A 46 -1.59 -23.79 -10.69
C LYS A 46 -0.49 -23.03 -9.92
N GLU A 47 0.40 -23.80 -9.30
CA GLU A 47 1.66 -23.27 -8.76
C GLU A 47 2.66 -23.03 -9.89
N HIS A 48 3.35 -21.90 -9.83
CA HIS A 48 4.36 -21.49 -10.80
C HIS A 48 5.73 -21.45 -10.13
N ILE A 49 6.75 -21.85 -10.89
CA ILE A 49 8.15 -21.69 -10.50
C ILE A 49 8.67 -20.47 -11.25
N ILE A 50 9.15 -19.48 -10.51
CA ILE A 50 9.72 -18.25 -11.07
C ILE A 50 11.20 -18.13 -10.70
N ASP A 51 11.98 -17.56 -11.62
CA ASP A 51 13.37 -17.19 -11.36
C ASP A 51 13.42 -15.78 -10.76
N VAL A 52 13.86 -15.68 -9.51
CA VAL A 52 14.02 -14.41 -8.79
C VAL A 52 15.49 -14.01 -8.82
N HIS A 53 15.78 -12.88 -9.47
CA HIS A 53 17.11 -12.29 -9.48
C HIS A 53 17.42 -11.67 -8.10
N LEU A 54 18.52 -12.11 -7.51
CA LEU A 54 19.03 -11.60 -6.23
C LEU A 54 19.87 -10.32 -6.46
N ARG A 55 20.34 -9.71 -5.37
CA ARG A 55 21.17 -8.49 -5.45
C ARG A 55 22.55 -8.77 -6.02
N GLU A 56 23.07 -9.98 -5.81
CA GLU A 56 24.34 -10.44 -6.35
C GLU A 56 24.22 -10.64 -7.86
N TYR A 57 25.17 -10.06 -8.59
CA TYR A 57 25.16 -10.09 -10.05
C TYR A 57 25.13 -11.53 -10.59
N GLY A 58 24.19 -11.80 -11.50
CA GLY A 58 24.03 -13.12 -12.13
C GLY A 58 23.38 -14.19 -11.25
N ARG A 59 23.13 -13.94 -9.97
CA ARG A 59 22.53 -14.94 -9.07
C ARG A 59 21.01 -14.94 -9.17
N THR A 60 20.44 -16.09 -9.45
CA THR A 60 18.99 -16.34 -9.50
C THR A 60 18.60 -17.44 -8.53
N GLU A 61 17.42 -17.32 -7.95
CA GLU A 61 16.83 -18.33 -7.08
C GLU A 61 15.46 -18.75 -7.62
N LYS A 62 15.24 -20.05 -7.76
CA LYS A 62 13.93 -20.60 -8.12
C LYS A 62 13.01 -20.55 -6.93
N GLN A 63 11.91 -19.83 -7.07
CA GLN A 63 10.90 -19.75 -6.02
C GLN A 63 9.53 -20.14 -6.54
N LYS A 64 8.78 -20.84 -5.69
CA LYS A 64 7.39 -21.20 -5.97
C LYS A 64 6.45 -20.05 -5.61
N CYS A 65 5.39 -19.87 -6.41
CA CYS A 65 4.25 -19.04 -6.06
C CYS A 65 3.00 -19.34 -6.88
N THR A 66 1.87 -18.97 -6.31
CA THR A 66 0.60 -18.84 -7.01
C THR A 66 0.28 -17.35 -7.16
N PHE A 67 0.01 -16.91 -8.40
CA PHE A 67 -0.37 -15.52 -8.65
C PHE A 67 -1.82 -15.27 -8.21
N VAL A 68 -2.03 -14.23 -7.40
CA VAL A 68 -3.37 -13.84 -6.91
C VAL A 68 -4.22 -13.28 -8.06
N PHE A 69 -3.60 -12.48 -8.92
CA PHE A 69 -4.23 -11.86 -10.09
C PHE A 69 -3.68 -12.52 -11.36
N GLN A 70 -4.51 -13.30 -12.02
CA GLN A 70 -4.16 -14.05 -13.23
C GLN A 70 -4.83 -13.41 -14.46
N PRO A 71 -4.09 -13.13 -15.53
CA PRO A 71 -4.66 -12.60 -16.77
C PRO A 71 -5.78 -13.47 -17.33
N GLU A 72 -5.63 -14.79 -17.25
CA GLU A 72 -6.59 -15.81 -17.68
C GLU A 72 -8.02 -15.50 -17.27
N VAL A 73 -8.22 -15.09 -16.01
CA VAL A 73 -9.54 -14.82 -15.43
C VAL A 73 -10.28 -13.67 -16.14
N SER A 74 -9.52 -12.74 -16.74
CA SER A 74 -10.06 -11.52 -17.36
C SER A 74 -9.82 -11.44 -18.87
N ALA A 75 -9.08 -12.40 -19.43
CA ALA A 75 -8.65 -12.37 -20.81
C ALA A 75 -9.83 -12.64 -21.75
N ARG A 76 -9.98 -11.80 -22.78
CA ARG A 76 -10.97 -12.00 -23.85
C ARG A 76 -10.47 -12.90 -24.97
N VAL A 77 -9.15 -13.08 -25.05
CA VAL A 77 -8.46 -13.85 -26.10
C VAL A 77 -7.45 -14.76 -25.41
N LYS A 78 -7.22 -15.96 -25.96
CA LYS A 78 -6.29 -16.97 -25.42
C LYS A 78 -4.79 -16.63 -25.59
N ASN A 79 -4.44 -15.34 -25.57
CA ASN A 79 -3.06 -14.87 -25.67
C ASN A 79 -2.68 -14.12 -24.40
N TYR A 80 -2.39 -14.87 -23.34
CA TYR A 80 -2.00 -14.34 -22.03
C TYR A 80 -0.85 -15.15 -21.42
N GLY A 81 -0.03 -14.48 -20.61
CA GLY A 81 0.98 -15.13 -19.78
C GLY A 81 0.43 -15.51 -18.39
N ASP A 82 1.27 -16.17 -17.60
CA ASP A 82 0.94 -16.65 -16.25
C ASP A 82 0.63 -15.50 -15.26
N HIS A 83 1.16 -14.30 -15.51
CA HIS A 83 0.93 -13.12 -14.71
C HIS A 83 0.77 -11.86 -15.58
N PHE A 84 0.19 -10.81 -14.99
CA PHE A 84 0.11 -9.52 -15.65
C PHE A 84 1.51 -8.93 -15.84
N THR A 85 1.78 -8.39 -17.03
CA THR A 85 2.95 -7.56 -17.29
C THR A 85 2.69 -6.13 -16.77
N VAL A 86 3.75 -5.36 -16.54
CA VAL A 86 3.62 -3.96 -16.11
C VAL A 86 2.81 -3.14 -17.13
N ASP A 87 3.00 -3.39 -18.42
CA ASP A 87 2.26 -2.70 -19.49
C ASP A 87 0.80 -3.10 -19.55
N SER A 88 0.46 -4.36 -19.31
CA SER A 88 -0.94 -4.81 -19.31
C SER A 88 -1.76 -4.07 -18.23
N ILE A 89 -1.21 -3.93 -17.01
CA ILE A 89 -1.86 -3.17 -15.94
C ILE A 89 -1.99 -1.70 -16.31
N ARG A 90 -0.96 -1.10 -16.92
CA ARG A 90 -1.00 0.30 -17.38
C ARG A 90 -2.11 0.51 -18.40
N GLN A 91 -2.22 -0.35 -19.41
CA GLN A 91 -3.26 -0.26 -20.44
C GLN A 91 -4.66 -0.45 -19.86
N MET A 92 -4.84 -1.44 -18.97
CA MET A 92 -6.11 -1.67 -18.28
C MET A 92 -6.52 -0.45 -17.44
N TRP A 93 -5.57 0.18 -16.74
CA TRP A 93 -5.80 1.40 -15.98
C TRP A 93 -6.22 2.56 -16.88
N ASP A 94 -5.49 2.80 -17.98
CA ASP A 94 -5.81 3.88 -18.93
C ASP A 94 -7.22 3.70 -19.53
N ALA A 95 -7.59 2.47 -19.87
CA ALA A 95 -8.93 2.13 -20.32
C ALA A 95 -10.00 2.33 -19.23
N ALA A 96 -9.71 1.98 -17.97
CA ALA A 96 -10.61 2.22 -16.86
C ALA A 96 -10.85 3.71 -16.60
N ILE A 97 -9.77 4.51 -16.57
CA ILE A 97 -9.82 5.97 -16.41
C ILE A 97 -10.60 6.63 -17.54
N LYS A 98 -10.36 6.22 -18.80
CA LYS A 98 -11.11 6.74 -19.96
C LYS A 98 -12.60 6.42 -19.87
N ARG A 99 -12.96 5.18 -19.52
CA ARG A 99 -14.37 4.77 -19.35
C ARG A 99 -15.07 5.50 -18.19
N ALA A 100 -14.33 5.84 -17.14
CA ALA A 100 -14.84 6.62 -16.03
C ALA A 100 -14.98 8.13 -16.34
N GLY A 101 -14.60 8.59 -17.54
CA GLY A 101 -14.64 10.01 -17.91
C GLY A 101 -13.59 10.86 -17.19
N LEU A 102 -12.55 10.24 -16.61
CA LEU A 102 -11.54 10.94 -15.84
C LEU A 102 -10.36 11.37 -16.74
N ARG A 103 -9.78 12.54 -16.46
CA ARG A 103 -8.55 13.00 -17.12
C ARG A 103 -7.44 11.97 -16.88
N HIS A 104 -6.67 11.65 -17.92
CA HIS A 104 -5.59 10.66 -17.85
C HIS A 104 -4.65 10.89 -16.65
N ARG A 105 -4.37 9.81 -15.91
CA ARG A 105 -3.40 9.75 -14.80
C ARG A 105 -2.70 8.41 -14.84
N LYS A 106 -1.42 8.39 -14.48
CA LYS A 106 -0.67 7.14 -14.28
C LYS A 106 -1.22 6.38 -13.06
N SER A 107 -1.29 5.05 -13.13
CA SER A 107 -1.72 4.19 -12.02
C SER A 107 -0.94 4.42 -10.73
N TYR A 108 0.35 4.76 -10.84
CA TYR A 108 1.21 5.11 -9.72
C TYR A 108 0.65 6.24 -8.83
N GLN A 109 -0.19 7.12 -9.37
CA GLN A 109 -0.82 8.20 -8.59
C GLN A 109 -1.75 7.68 -7.49
N SER A 110 -2.32 6.48 -7.63
CA SER A 110 -3.10 5.84 -6.56
C SER A 110 -2.30 5.67 -5.26
N ARG A 111 -0.98 5.43 -5.36
CA ARG A 111 -0.08 5.35 -4.20
C ARG A 111 0.08 6.70 -3.50
N HIS A 112 0.06 7.80 -4.26
CA HIS A 112 0.05 9.14 -3.68
C HIS A 112 -1.28 9.45 -3.00
N THR A 113 -2.40 9.10 -3.65
CA THR A 113 -3.74 9.24 -3.04
C THR A 113 -3.84 8.48 -1.72
N TYR A 114 -3.35 7.24 -1.66
CA TYR A 114 -3.30 6.46 -0.42
C TYR A 114 -2.55 7.19 0.70
N ALA A 115 -1.38 7.76 0.39
CA ALA A 115 -0.57 8.49 1.37
C ALA A 115 -1.31 9.74 1.87
N CYS A 116 -1.85 10.57 0.96
CA CYS A 116 -2.62 11.75 1.33
C CYS A 116 -3.81 11.40 2.23
N TRP A 117 -4.63 10.42 1.81
CA TRP A 117 -5.83 10.05 2.56
C TRP A 117 -5.50 9.47 3.93
N SER A 118 -4.43 8.68 4.03
CA SER A 118 -3.99 8.15 5.32
C SER A 118 -3.52 9.27 6.25
N LEU A 119 -2.85 10.29 5.72
CA LEU A 119 -2.43 11.47 6.49
C LEU A 119 -3.62 12.33 6.93
N THR A 120 -4.59 12.57 6.04
CA THR A 120 -5.83 13.27 6.37
C THR A 120 -6.67 12.49 7.40
N ALA A 121 -6.58 11.16 7.40
CA ALA A 121 -7.19 10.33 8.45
C ALA A 121 -6.39 10.34 9.77
N GLY A 122 -5.28 11.07 9.87
CA GLY A 122 -4.46 11.17 11.08
C GLY A 122 -3.51 9.99 11.30
N ALA A 123 -3.27 9.15 10.29
CA ALA A 123 -2.35 8.02 10.46
C ALA A 123 -0.90 8.48 10.61
N ASN A 124 -0.15 7.79 11.46
CA ASN A 124 1.24 8.11 11.76
C ASN A 124 2.12 8.14 10.48
N PRO A 125 2.82 9.25 10.17
CA PRO A 125 3.67 9.37 8.98
C PRO A 125 4.75 8.29 8.87
N ALA A 126 5.34 7.87 10.00
CA ALA A 126 6.33 6.79 10.02
C ALA A 126 5.70 5.44 9.64
N PHE A 127 4.46 5.19 10.08
CA PHE A 127 3.70 4.00 9.67
C PHE A 127 3.41 4.01 8.16
N ILE A 128 3.00 5.16 7.62
CA ILE A 128 2.73 5.31 6.18
C ILE A 128 4.02 5.12 5.37
N ALA A 129 5.14 5.71 5.81
CA ALA A 129 6.45 5.56 5.18
C ALA A 129 6.86 4.08 5.12
N ASN A 130 6.72 3.36 6.23
CA ASN A 130 6.98 1.93 6.33
C ASN A 130 6.11 1.15 5.35
N GLN A 131 4.79 1.37 5.34
CA GLN A 131 3.84 0.73 4.42
C GLN A 131 4.21 0.93 2.94
N MET A 132 4.66 2.13 2.58
CA MET A 132 5.08 2.48 1.22
C MET A 132 6.50 1.98 0.91
N GLY A 133 7.33 1.66 1.90
CA GLY A 133 8.72 1.21 1.76
C GLY A 133 9.66 2.34 1.41
N HIS A 134 9.37 3.52 1.94
CA HIS A 134 10.38 4.56 2.04
C HIS A 134 11.32 4.21 3.19
N ALA A 135 12.62 4.43 2.99
CA ALA A 135 13.61 4.23 4.05
C ALA A 135 13.52 5.34 5.12
N ASP A 136 12.92 6.48 4.78
CA ASP A 136 12.76 7.63 5.66
C ASP A 136 11.36 8.26 5.49
N ALA A 137 10.79 8.71 6.60
CA ALA A 137 9.57 9.50 6.66
C ALA A 137 9.75 10.94 6.15
N GLN A 138 11.00 11.44 6.01
CA GLN A 138 11.27 12.74 5.40
C GLN A 138 10.59 12.94 4.06
N MET A 139 10.55 11.90 3.20
CA MET A 139 9.82 11.95 1.93
C MET A 139 8.31 12.20 2.13
N VAL A 140 7.72 11.64 3.18
CA VAL A 140 6.29 11.83 3.51
C VAL A 140 6.07 13.25 4.02
N PHE A 141 6.93 13.75 4.90
CA PHE A 141 6.84 15.12 5.41
C PHE A 141 7.09 16.18 4.33
N GLN A 142 8.07 15.97 3.45
CA GLN A 142 8.36 16.90 2.35
C GLN A 142 7.23 16.95 1.32
N VAL A 143 6.68 15.80 0.94
CA VAL A 143 5.65 15.74 -0.12
C VAL A 143 4.27 16.12 0.41
N TYR A 144 3.97 15.82 1.68
CA TYR A 144 2.62 15.98 2.23
C TYR A 144 2.52 16.89 3.45
N GLY A 145 3.61 17.49 3.94
CA GLY A 145 3.61 18.33 5.14
C GLY A 145 2.65 19.52 5.05
N LYS A 146 2.43 20.08 3.85
CA LYS A 146 1.44 21.13 3.63
C LYS A 146 0.01 20.67 4.01
N TRP A 147 -0.37 19.46 3.63
CA TRP A 147 -1.70 18.91 3.92
C TRP A 147 -1.89 18.54 5.39
N MET A 148 -0.80 18.29 6.14
CA MET A 148 -0.89 18.06 7.58
C MET A 148 -1.37 19.31 8.31
N SER A 149 -0.91 20.49 7.90
CA SER A 149 -1.30 21.77 8.52
C SER A 149 -2.78 22.13 8.33
N GLU A 150 -3.37 21.71 7.21
CA GLU A 150 -4.79 21.94 6.89
C GLU A 150 -5.73 21.09 7.78
N ASN A 151 -5.20 20.05 8.44
CA ASN A 151 -5.99 19.11 9.24
C ASN A 151 -5.91 19.36 10.75
N ASN A 152 -5.34 20.50 11.17
CA ASN A 152 -5.12 20.80 12.59
C ASN A 152 -6.40 20.78 13.42
N ASN A 153 -7.52 21.25 12.89
CA ASN A 153 -8.80 21.29 13.61
C ASN A 153 -9.33 19.88 13.93
N ALA A 154 -9.17 18.93 13.00
CA ALA A 154 -9.55 17.54 13.23
C ALA A 154 -8.63 16.87 14.27
N GLN A 155 -7.34 17.23 14.28
CA GLN A 155 -6.41 16.75 15.30
C GLN A 155 -6.74 17.28 16.69
N VAL A 156 -7.13 18.56 16.81
CA VAL A 156 -7.60 19.13 18.08
C VAL A 156 -8.83 18.40 18.59
N ALA A 157 -9.79 18.10 17.72
CA ALA A 157 -10.97 17.31 18.10
C ALA A 157 -10.60 15.91 18.58
N LEU A 158 -9.71 15.21 17.87
CA LEU A 158 -9.20 13.89 18.26
C LEU A 158 -8.50 13.93 19.62
N LEU A 159 -7.63 14.92 19.85
CA LEU A 159 -6.94 15.11 21.11
C LEU A 159 -7.92 15.39 22.25
N ASN A 160 -8.94 16.22 22.04
CA ASN A 160 -9.96 16.47 23.05
C ASN A 160 -10.70 15.18 23.42
N THR A 161 -11.06 14.34 22.44
CA THR A 161 -11.69 13.05 22.71
C THR A 161 -10.75 12.13 23.48
N GLN A 162 -9.55 11.87 22.97
CA GLN A 162 -8.65 10.88 23.58
C GLN A 162 -8.05 11.34 24.92
N LEU A 163 -7.66 12.61 25.05
CA LEU A 163 -7.16 13.13 26.32
C LEU A 163 -8.26 13.17 27.38
N SER A 164 -9.53 13.39 27.02
CA SER A 164 -10.62 13.29 27.99
C SER A 164 -10.81 11.87 28.54
N GLU A 165 -10.44 10.83 27.77
CA GLU A 165 -10.53 9.43 28.20
C GLU A 165 -9.36 9.00 29.10
N PHE A 166 -8.14 9.51 28.86
CA PHE A 166 -6.92 9.05 29.52
C PHE A 166 -6.33 10.04 30.52
N ALA A 167 -6.51 11.35 30.35
CA ALA A 167 -5.97 12.34 31.25
C ALA A 167 -6.88 12.47 32.47
N PRO A 168 -6.39 12.18 33.69
CA PRO A 168 -7.19 12.40 34.88
C PRO A 168 -7.52 13.89 34.98
N THR A 169 -8.80 14.21 35.16
CA THR A 169 -9.20 15.55 35.60
C THR A 169 -8.56 15.78 36.95
N MET A 170 -7.49 16.57 36.99
CA MET A 170 -6.97 17.18 38.21
C MET A 170 -7.81 18.44 38.45
N PRO A 171 -8.86 18.41 39.28
CA PRO A 171 -9.33 19.66 39.86
C PRO A 171 -8.15 20.24 40.63
N HIS A 172 -7.85 21.52 40.41
CA HIS A 172 -7.14 22.27 41.44
C HIS A 172 -8.06 22.22 42.65
N ASN A 173 -7.80 21.30 43.58
CA ASN A 173 -8.43 21.37 44.89
C ASN A 173 -8.00 22.72 45.47
N GLU A 174 -8.92 23.68 45.47
CA GLU A 174 -8.93 24.76 46.44
C GLU A 174 -8.87 24.10 47.82
N ALA A 175 -7.65 23.98 48.35
CA ALA A 175 -7.43 23.79 49.77
C ALA A 175 -7.80 25.10 50.46
N MET A 176 -9.10 25.40 50.54
CA MET A 176 -9.65 26.41 51.44
C MET A 176 -10.82 25.81 52.19
N LYS A 177 -10.51 25.10 53.28
CA LYS A 177 -11.36 25.10 54.48
C LYS A 177 -10.45 25.15 55.71
N ASN A 178 -10.55 26.27 56.41
CA ASN A 178 -10.05 26.53 57.76
C ASN A 178 -10.66 25.57 58.77
#